data_AF-A0A9Y2ILV0-F1
#
_entry.id   AF-A0A9Y2ILV0-F1
#
_cell.length_a   1.000
_cell.length_b   1.000
_cell.length_c   1.000
_cell.angle_alpha   90.00
_cell.angle_beta   90.00
_cell.angle_gamma   90.00
#
_symmetry.space_group_name_H-M   'P 1'
#
loop_
_entity.id
_entity.type
_entity.pdbx_description
1 polymer ?
#
loop_
_entity_poly.entity_id
_entity_poly.type
_entity_poly.pdbx_seq_one_letter_code
_entity_poly.pdbx_strand_id
1 'polypeptide(L)'
;MRATLTAIEADGFDRRRIVLWGFSQGACLLAQFAVHEHPRVGGLVLFTGGYLGPAEVEAAPGNPFDGVPALIRSIEHDPWVAVERVLWTAEALTRLGASVDLRIDPGDEHVITSEATTSAAALLAGLAGA
;
A
#
# COMPACT_ATOMS: atom_id res chain seq x y z
N MET A 1 5.85 11.07 5.89
CA MET A 1 6.48 9.82 5.39
C MET A 1 7.91 10.06 4.91
N ARG A 2 8.17 10.98 3.95
CA ARG A 2 9.55 11.22 3.45
C ARG A 2 10.61 11.47 4.53
N ALA A 3 10.38 12.44 5.42
CA ALA A 3 11.34 12.78 6.47
C ALA A 3 11.62 11.58 7.40
N THR A 4 10.59 10.79 7.72
CA THR A 4 10.71 9.57 8.52
C THR A 4 11.56 8.52 7.82
N LEU A 5 11.34 8.27 6.52
CA LEU A 5 12.17 7.34 5.75
C LEU A 5 13.64 7.78 5.70
N THR A 6 13.89 9.08 5.52
CA THR A 6 15.25 9.63 5.53
C THR A 6 15.91 9.47 6.90
N ALA A 7 15.17 9.67 8.00
CA ALA A 7 15.71 9.47 9.34
C ALA A 7 16.06 7.99 9.61
N ILE A 8 15.17 7.07 9.26
CA ILE A 8 15.40 5.62 9.43
C ILE A 8 16.59 5.14 8.58
N GLU A 9 16.72 5.65 7.36
CA GLU A 9 17.88 5.38 6.51
C GLU A 9 19.18 5.92 7.08
N ALA A 10 19.15 7.11 7.68
CA ALA A 10 20.31 7.70 8.37
C ALA A 10 20.72 6.89 9.62
N ASP A 11 19.78 6.20 10.26
CA ASP A 11 20.03 5.26 11.36
C ASP A 11 20.60 3.91 10.88
N GLY A 12 20.82 3.74 9.57
CA GLY A 12 21.49 2.57 8.98
C GLY A 12 20.55 1.47 8.47
N PHE A 13 19.23 1.72 8.42
CA PHE A 13 18.28 0.76 7.88
C PHE A 13 18.03 1.00 6.40
N ASP A 14 18.43 0.05 5.54
CA ASP A 14 18.14 0.08 4.11
C ASP A 14 16.62 0.19 3.88
N ARG A 15 16.20 1.14 3.04
CA ARG A 15 14.78 1.35 2.74
C ARG A 15 14.09 0.12 2.16
N ARG A 16 14.82 -0.76 1.47
CA ARG A 16 14.31 -2.05 0.97
C ARG A 16 13.90 -3.02 2.07
N ARG A 17 14.23 -2.73 3.33
CA ARG A 17 13.79 -3.48 4.52
C ARG A 17 12.70 -2.76 5.31
N ILE A 18 12.21 -1.63 4.81
CA ILE A 18 11.15 -0.84 5.44
C ILE A 18 9.83 -1.16 4.76
N VAL A 19 8.80 -1.45 5.55
CA VAL A 19 7.42 -1.53 5.06
C VAL A 19 6.67 -0.30 5.52
N LEU A 20 5.98 0.37 4.59
CA LEU A 20 5.01 1.40 4.93
C LEU A 20 3.64 0.76 5.08
N TRP A 21 2.98 1.04 6.20
CA TRP A 21 1.67 0.48 6.53
C TRP A 21 0.71 1.61 6.89
N GLY A 22 -0.49 1.57 6.33
CA GLY A 22 -1.60 2.42 6.75
C GLY A 22 -2.92 1.66 6.95
N PHE A 23 -3.77 2.18 7.82
CA PHE A 23 -5.19 1.80 7.94
C PHE A 23 -6.07 3.04 7.81
N SER A 24 -7.22 2.93 7.14
CA SER A 24 -8.21 4.01 7.00
C SER A 24 -7.55 5.28 6.44
N GLN A 25 -7.61 6.40 7.16
CA GLN A 25 -6.91 7.63 6.78
C GLN A 25 -5.40 7.43 6.56
N GLY A 26 -4.74 6.59 7.36
CA GLY A 26 -3.33 6.27 7.18
C GLY A 26 -3.06 5.53 5.86
N ALA A 27 -3.96 4.64 5.45
CA ALA A 27 -3.89 3.97 4.15
C ALA A 27 -4.15 4.96 3.00
N CYS A 28 -5.12 5.88 3.14
CA CYS A 28 -5.34 6.93 2.14
C CYS A 28 -4.12 7.84 1.98
N LEU A 29 -3.50 8.26 3.09
CA LEU A 29 -2.28 9.07 3.05
C LEU A 29 -1.10 8.28 2.43
N LEU A 30 -0.99 6.99 2.73
CA LEU A 30 0.02 6.13 2.14
C LEU A 30 -0.20 5.97 0.64
N ALA A 31 -1.44 5.75 0.19
CA ALA A 31 -1.77 5.66 -1.23
C ALA A 31 -1.37 6.95 -1.98
N GLN A 32 -1.71 8.12 -1.41
CA GLN A 32 -1.28 9.42 -1.94
C GLN A 32 0.23 9.54 -2.06
N PHE A 33 0.94 9.20 -0.98
CA PHE A 33 2.39 9.26 -0.95
C PHE A 33 3.01 8.28 -1.96
N ALA A 34 2.52 7.05 -2.03
CA ALA A 34 3.03 6.03 -2.93
C ALA A 34 2.85 6.42 -4.41
N VAL A 35 1.65 6.89 -4.76
CA VAL A 35 1.29 7.30 -6.13
C VAL A 35 2.07 8.52 -6.60
N HIS A 36 2.41 9.46 -5.72
CA HIS A 36 3.09 10.69 -6.12
C HIS A 36 4.61 10.64 -5.98
N GLU A 37 5.11 9.89 -5.00
CA GLU A 37 6.53 9.95 -4.61
C GLU A 37 7.31 8.68 -4.96
N HIS A 38 6.61 7.60 -5.31
CA HIS A 38 7.19 6.29 -5.63
C HIS A 38 8.34 5.91 -4.68
N PRO A 39 8.08 5.83 -3.37
CA PRO A 39 9.14 5.64 -2.39
C PRO A 39 9.80 4.28 -2.60
N ARG A 40 11.13 4.26 -2.63
CA ARG A 40 11.91 3.01 -2.57
C ARG A 40 11.72 2.41 -1.18
N VAL A 41 10.94 1.34 -1.07
CA VAL A 41 10.65 0.63 0.18
C VAL A 41 10.58 -0.87 -0.08
N GLY A 42 10.66 -1.68 0.98
CA GLY A 42 10.51 -3.13 0.88
C GLY A 42 9.08 -3.60 0.65
N GLY A 43 8.08 -2.81 1.04
CA GLY A 43 6.69 -3.15 0.80
C GLY A 43 5.71 -2.06 1.22
N LEU A 44 4.49 -2.19 0.71
CA LEU A 44 3.35 -1.34 1.03
C LEU A 44 2.22 -2.20 1.59
N VAL A 45 1.61 -1.76 2.69
CA VAL A 45 0.41 -2.39 3.27
C VAL A 45 -0.67 -1.32 3.43
N LEU A 46 -1.77 -1.48 2.69
CA LEU A 46 -2.90 -0.56 2.68
C LEU A 46 -4.17 -1.28 3.14
N PHE A 47 -4.59 -1.02 4.36
CA PHE A 47 -5.83 -1.56 4.91
C PHE A 47 -6.94 -0.53 4.86
N THR A 48 -7.98 -0.84 4.10
CA THR A 48 -9.21 -0.07 3.99
C THR A 48 -8.96 1.41 3.73
N GLY A 49 -8.27 1.69 2.63
CA GLY A 49 -8.00 3.05 2.18
C GLY A 49 -7.61 3.09 0.71
N GLY A 50 -7.49 4.29 0.17
CA GLY A 50 -7.11 4.48 -1.22
C GLY A 50 -6.83 5.93 -1.59
N TYR A 51 -6.25 6.11 -2.77
CA TYR A 51 -5.90 7.37 -3.39
C TYR A 51 -7.13 8.28 -3.53
N LEU A 52 -6.99 9.55 -3.12
CA LEU A 52 -8.03 10.57 -3.24
C LEU A 52 -7.73 11.41 -4.48
N GLY A 53 -8.25 10.98 -5.62
CA GLY A 53 -8.06 11.65 -6.90
C GLY A 53 -8.70 10.86 -8.04
N PRO A 54 -8.51 11.29 -9.29
CA PRO A 54 -9.03 10.56 -10.44
C PRO A 54 -8.43 9.15 -10.52
N ALA A 55 -9.18 8.20 -11.11
CA ALA A 55 -8.72 6.82 -11.31
C ALA A 55 -7.43 6.72 -12.16
N GLU A 56 -7.24 7.72 -13.02
CA GLU A 56 -6.14 7.82 -13.97
C GLU A 56 -4.97 8.55 -13.32
N VAL A 57 -4.06 7.77 -12.73
CA VAL A 57 -2.71 8.22 -12.41
C VAL A 57 -1.86 8.11 -13.67
N GLU A 58 -1.21 9.20 -14.06
CA GLU A 58 -0.25 9.20 -15.17
C GLU A 58 0.85 8.16 -14.93
N ALA A 59 1.11 7.34 -15.95
CA ALA A 59 2.20 6.39 -15.88
C ALA A 59 3.54 7.14 -15.75
N ALA A 60 4.29 6.87 -14.70
CA ALA A 60 5.65 7.36 -14.58
C ALA A 60 6.59 6.50 -15.47
N PRO A 61 7.54 7.12 -16.20
CA PRO A 61 8.56 6.36 -16.92
C PRO A 61 9.37 5.45 -15.99
N GLY A 62 9.71 4.25 -16.45
CA GLY A 62 10.77 3.44 -15.85
C GLY A 62 10.37 2.52 -14.70
N ASN A 63 9.08 2.18 -14.53
CA ASN A 63 8.60 1.19 -13.54
C ASN A 63 9.18 1.45 -12.14
N PRO A 64 8.77 2.55 -11.48
CA PRO A 64 9.49 3.04 -10.30
C PRO A 64 9.38 2.11 -9.07
N PHE A 65 8.37 1.23 -9.01
CA PHE A 65 8.27 0.24 -7.93
C PHE A 65 8.99 -1.06 -8.23
N ASP A 66 9.31 -1.40 -9.48
CA ASP A 66 10.10 -2.57 -9.85
C ASP A 66 9.76 -3.86 -9.07
N GLY A 67 8.47 -4.19 -8.98
CA GLY A 67 7.98 -5.38 -8.30
C GLY A 67 7.84 -5.29 -6.79
N VAL A 68 8.00 -4.11 -6.17
CA VAL A 68 7.74 -3.92 -4.72
C VAL A 68 6.36 -4.48 -4.36
N PRO A 69 6.26 -5.37 -3.35
CA PRO A 69 5.00 -5.96 -2.94
C PRO A 69 4.07 -4.91 -2.33
N ALA A 70 2.83 -4.88 -2.79
CA ALA A 70 1.78 -4.02 -2.28
C ALA A 70 0.57 -4.85 -1.87
N LEU A 71 0.37 -5.00 -0.56
CA LEU A 71 -0.74 -5.71 0.03
C LEU A 71 -1.90 -4.74 0.27
N ILE A 72 -3.06 -5.03 -0.32
CA ILE A 72 -4.26 -4.23 -0.18
C ILE A 72 -5.39 -5.12 0.33
N ARG A 73 -6.02 -4.69 1.44
CA ARG A 73 -7.16 -5.37 2.05
C ARG A 73 -8.26 -4.37 2.32
N SER A 74 -9.50 -4.71 2.01
CA SER A 74 -10.66 -3.85 2.26
C SER A 74 -11.96 -4.65 2.38
N ILE A 75 -13.05 -3.94 2.67
CA ILE A 75 -14.40 -4.49 2.85
C ILE A 75 -15.31 -3.92 1.75
N GLU A 76 -16.15 -4.75 1.15
CA GLU A 76 -16.95 -4.44 -0.04
C GLU A 76 -17.87 -3.22 0.13
N HIS A 77 -18.58 -3.15 1.26
CA HIS A 77 -19.48 -2.05 1.59
C HIS A 77 -18.99 -1.22 2.79
N ASP A 78 -17.68 -0.99 2.87
CA ASP A 78 -17.12 -0.12 3.90
C ASP A 78 -17.81 1.26 3.93
N PRO A 79 -18.26 1.75 5.10
CA PRO A 79 -19.06 2.97 5.20
C PRO A 79 -18.27 4.26 4.95
N TRP A 80 -16.94 4.21 4.89
CA TRP A 80 -16.05 5.37 4.75
C TRP A 80 -15.22 5.34 3.47
N VAL A 81 -14.91 4.14 2.97
CA VAL A 81 -14.01 3.93 1.83
C VAL A 81 -14.71 3.13 0.76
N ALA A 82 -15.24 3.86 -0.22
CA ALA A 82 -15.83 3.27 -1.43
C ALA A 82 -14.85 2.29 -2.10
N VAL A 83 -15.36 1.12 -2.48
CA VAL A 83 -14.56 0.03 -3.06
C VAL A 83 -13.86 0.45 -4.35
N GLU A 84 -14.48 1.32 -5.14
CA GLU A 84 -13.92 1.85 -6.38
C GLU A 84 -12.59 2.56 -6.10
N ARG A 85 -12.48 3.27 -4.97
CA ARG A 85 -11.25 3.96 -4.58
C ARG A 85 -10.13 2.98 -4.27
N VAL A 86 -10.45 1.82 -3.69
CA VAL A 86 -9.49 0.74 -3.43
C VAL A 86 -9.02 0.13 -4.75
N LEU A 87 -9.95 -0.15 -5.66
CA LEU A 87 -9.67 -0.68 -6.99
C LEU A 87 -8.78 0.26 -7.82
N TRP A 88 -9.11 1.55 -7.87
CA TRP A 88 -8.29 2.54 -8.59
C TRP A 88 -6.89 2.67 -8.00
N THR A 89 -6.76 2.53 -6.67
CA THR A 89 -5.45 2.54 -6.00
C THR A 89 -4.63 1.31 -6.40
N ALA A 90 -5.24 0.12 -6.41
CA ALA A 90 -4.60 -1.11 -6.85
C ALA A 90 -4.11 -0.99 -8.30
N GLU A 91 -4.97 -0.52 -9.21
CA GLU A 91 -4.61 -0.31 -10.60
C GLU A 91 -3.48 0.70 -10.78
N ALA A 92 -3.51 1.83 -10.04
CA ALA A 92 -2.46 2.83 -10.09
C ALA A 92 -1.10 2.23 -9.65
N LEU A 93 -1.07 1.50 -8.54
CA LEU A 93 0.15 0.85 -8.05
C LEU A 93 0.65 -0.21 -9.03
N THR A 94 -0.24 -0.99 -9.67
CA THR A 94 0.13 -1.95 -10.73
C THR A 94 0.72 -1.23 -11.95
N ARG A 95 0.16 -0.10 -12.38
CA ARG A 95 0.72 0.69 -13.52
C ARG A 95 2.09 1.29 -13.21
N LEU A 96 2.33 1.62 -11.94
CA LEU A 96 3.63 2.05 -11.43
C LEU A 96 4.58 0.86 -11.15
N GLY A 97 4.08 -0.36 -11.41
CA GLY A 97 4.75 -1.66 -11.40
C GLY A 97 5.09 -2.24 -10.04
N ALA A 98 4.24 -1.95 -9.05
CA ALA A 98 4.19 -2.73 -7.82
C ALA A 98 3.57 -4.13 -8.09
N SER A 99 4.00 -5.13 -7.31
CA SER A 99 3.35 -6.45 -7.28
C SER A 99 2.16 -6.41 -6.32
N VAL A 100 0.98 -6.10 -6.85
CA VAL A 100 -0.22 -5.90 -6.04
C VAL A 100 -0.91 -7.22 -5.69
N ASP A 101 -1.13 -7.45 -4.39
CA ASP A 101 -2.04 -8.44 -3.83
C ASP A 101 -3.25 -7.71 -3.25
N LEU A 102 -4.36 -7.73 -3.98
CA LEU A 102 -5.63 -7.13 -3.58
C LEU A 102 -6.63 -8.21 -3.16
N ARG A 103 -7.26 -8.01 -2.00
CA ARG A 103 -8.45 -8.74 -1.58
C ARG A 103 -9.49 -7.79 -0.99
N ILE A 104 -10.74 -7.98 -1.39
CA ILE A 104 -11.90 -7.29 -0.84
C ILE A 104 -12.81 -8.36 -0.24
N ASP A 105 -13.04 -8.30 1.06
CA ASP A 105 -13.93 -9.22 1.76
C ASP A 105 -15.38 -8.68 1.74
N PRO A 106 -16.40 -9.55 1.64
CA PRO A 106 -17.79 -9.13 1.78
C PRO A 106 -18.04 -8.62 3.20
N GLY A 107 -18.89 -7.60 3.33
CA GLY A 107 -19.27 -7.01 4.61
C GLY A 107 -19.47 -5.50 4.51
N ASP A 108 -19.78 -4.88 5.64
CA ASP A 108 -20.07 -3.46 5.80
C ASP A 108 -19.36 -2.82 7.02
N GLU A 109 -18.37 -3.52 7.57
CA GLU A 109 -17.60 -3.08 8.73
C GLU A 109 -16.36 -2.28 8.33
N HIS A 110 -15.97 -1.30 9.16
CA HIS A 110 -14.71 -0.58 9.00
C HIS A 110 -13.63 -1.18 9.91
N VAL A 111 -12.97 -2.25 9.46
CA VAL A 111 -12.14 -3.10 10.32
C VAL A 111 -10.85 -3.58 9.64
N ILE A 112 -9.89 -4.03 10.46
CA ILE A 112 -8.75 -4.85 10.02
C ILE A 112 -9.05 -6.31 10.35
N THR A 113 -9.19 -7.16 9.34
CA THR A 113 -9.56 -8.57 9.52
C THR A 113 -8.36 -9.43 9.97
N SER A 114 -8.65 -10.61 10.51
CA SER A 114 -7.63 -11.63 10.81
C SER A 114 -6.90 -12.10 9.55
N GLU A 115 -7.59 -12.13 8.39
CA GLU A 115 -6.95 -12.41 7.11
C GLU A 115 -5.93 -11.32 6.78
N ALA A 116 -6.30 -10.04 6.92
CA ALA A 116 -5.43 -8.93 6.61
C ALA A 116 -4.14 -8.95 7.44
N THR A 117 -4.28 -9.14 8.75
CA THR A 117 -3.10 -9.27 9.65
C THR A 117 -2.24 -10.49 9.32
N THR A 118 -2.85 -11.63 8.95
CA THR A 118 -2.13 -12.84 8.53
C THR A 118 -1.30 -12.60 7.27
N SER A 119 -1.89 -11.97 6.26
CA SER A 119 -1.21 -11.67 5.00
C SER A 119 -0.09 -10.64 5.18
N ALA A 120 -0.29 -9.63 6.03
CA ALA A 120 0.77 -8.68 6.31
C ALA A 120 1.93 -9.30 7.11
N ALA A 121 1.64 -10.20 8.04
CA ALA A 121 2.69 -10.98 8.73
C ALA A 121 3.49 -11.84 7.74
N ALA A 122 2.82 -12.45 6.75
CA ALA A 122 3.50 -13.21 5.70
C ALA A 122 4.39 -12.32 4.82
N LEU A 123 3.92 -11.13 4.42
CA LEU A 123 4.73 -10.15 3.68
C LEU A 123 5.98 -9.75 4.48
N LEU A 124 5.82 -9.44 5.77
CA LEU A 124 6.94 -9.07 6.64
C LEU A 124 7.96 -10.22 6.79
N ALA A 125 7.48 -11.46 6.93
CA ALA A 125 8.34 -12.64 7.02
C ALA A 125 9.13 -12.87 5.72
N GLY A 126 8.50 -12.66 4.55
CA GLY A 126 9.16 -12.76 3.24
C GLY A 126 10.30 -11.77 3.09
N LEU A 127 10.13 -10.53 3.57
CA LEU A 127 11.18 -9.51 3.54
C LEU A 127 12.32 -9.76 4.54
N ALA A 128 12.04 -10.42 5.67
CA ALA A 128 13.06 -10.74 6.65
C ALA A 128 13.99 -11.89 6.22
N GLY A 129 13.53 -12.76 5.31
CA GLY A 129 14.28 -13.89 4.77
C GLY A 129 15.03 -13.61 3.46
N ALA A 130 14.89 -12.42 2.88
CA ALA A 130 15.49 -12.00 1.61
C ALA A 130 16.86 -11.32 1.79
#